data_AF-A0A7Z0LST1-F1
#
_entry.id   AF-A0A7Z0LST1-F1
#
_cell.length_a   1.000
_cell.length_b   1.000
_cell.length_c   1.000
_cell.angle_alpha   90.00
_cell.angle_beta   90.00
_cell.angle_gamma   90.00
#
_symmetry.space_group_name_H-M   'P 1'
#
loop_
_entity.id
_entity.type
_entity.pdbx_description
1 polymer ?
#
loop_
_entity_poly.entity_id
_entity_poly.type
_entity_poly.pdbx_seq_one_letter_code
_entity_poly.pdbx_strand_id
1 'polypeptide(L)'
;MAQGNNSIKKVLIVAFALCIVCSVIVSTAAVALRPMQQLNQELDRKTNILNVAKLYEPGMDVEEVFSEEITARVVDLDTGEYSDEFDPDTYDSFEAARDPASGRTLSGDQDIAGLSRVENYATVYLIGGEDDPEQIVLPIRGQGLWGLMRGFLAVEGDGNTIVSITYYEHSETPGLGAEVNNPRWQAQWEGKKIYDEEGDLSPEIHLTKGGASDEYEVDALSGATLTSNGVTNMLQFWLSEEAFGPYLAKFRSGTEPEDAEETDTDFEDVEGA
;
A
#
# COMPACT_ATOMS: atom_id res chain seq x y z
N MET A 1 -41.07 -40.31 33.68
CA MET A 1 -40.79 -39.09 34.49
C MET A 1 -39.50 -38.48 33.97
N ALA A 2 -39.58 -37.44 33.15
CA ALA A 2 -38.41 -36.69 32.70
C ALA A 2 -38.16 -35.57 33.71
N GLN A 3 -37.22 -35.79 34.64
CA GLN A 3 -36.80 -34.76 35.58
C GLN A 3 -36.00 -33.72 34.79
N GLY A 4 -36.56 -32.51 34.63
CA GLY A 4 -35.98 -31.46 33.81
C GLY A 4 -34.56 -31.13 34.27
N ASN A 5 -33.57 -31.38 33.41
CA ASN A 5 -32.14 -31.15 33.68
C ASN A 5 -31.76 -29.66 33.75
N ASN A 6 -32.74 -28.76 33.83
CA ASN A 6 -32.59 -27.33 33.72
C ASN A 6 -32.40 -26.72 35.11
N SER A 7 -31.14 -26.62 35.54
CA SER A 7 -30.75 -26.00 36.81
C SER A 7 -29.79 -24.85 36.53
N ILE A 8 -30.10 -23.65 37.03
CA ILE A 8 -29.27 -22.44 36.87
C ILE A 8 -27.81 -22.72 37.27
N LYS A 9 -27.58 -23.49 38.34
CA LYS A 9 -26.25 -23.89 38.79
C LYS A 9 -25.49 -24.73 37.75
N LYS A 10 -26.16 -25.67 37.07
CA LYS A 10 -25.54 -26.49 36.02
C LYS A 10 -25.20 -25.65 34.79
N VAL A 11 -26.09 -24.73 34.40
CA VAL A 11 -25.84 -23.79 33.30
C VAL A 11 -24.60 -22.95 33.60
N LEU A 12 -24.48 -22.40 34.81
CA LEU A 12 -23.31 -21.61 35.21
C LEU A 12 -22.01 -22.43 35.21
N ILE A 13 -22.04 -23.68 35.68
CA ILE A 13 -20.86 -24.57 35.67
C ILE A 13 -20.44 -24.93 34.24
N VAL A 14 -21.40 -25.28 33.37
CA VAL A 14 -21.11 -25.61 31.98
C VAL A 14 -20.57 -24.40 31.23
N ALA A 15 -21.18 -23.22 31.41
CA ALA A 15 -20.69 -21.98 30.82
C ALA A 15 -19.27 -21.66 31.29
N PHE A 16 -18.99 -21.76 32.59
CA PHE A 16 -17.65 -21.52 33.13
C PHE A 16 -16.61 -22.51 32.59
N ALA A 17 -16.94 -23.80 32.55
CA ALA A 17 -16.06 -24.82 32.00
C ALA A 17 -15.80 -24.60 30.51
N LEU A 18 -16.83 -24.26 29.74
CA LEU A 18 -16.69 -23.93 28.32
C LEU A 18 -15.80 -22.71 28.11
N CYS A 19 -16.00 -21.63 28.88
CA CYS A 19 -15.15 -20.45 28.82
C CYS A 19 -13.68 -20.79 29.09
N ILE A 20 -13.39 -21.60 30.12
CA ILE A 20 -12.02 -22.03 30.41
C ILE A 20 -11.45 -22.83 29.23
N VAL A 21 -12.16 -23.85 28.76
CA VAL A 21 -11.66 -24.71 27.68
C VAL A 21 -11.43 -23.89 26.40
N CYS A 22 -12.38 -23.04 26.01
CA CYS A 22 -12.23 -22.16 24.85
C CYS A 22 -11.06 -21.19 25.02
N SER A 23 -10.88 -20.58 26.20
CA SER A 23 -9.77 -19.64 26.44
C SER A 23 -8.40 -20.30 26.37
N VAL A 24 -8.27 -21.54 26.87
CA VAL A 24 -7.01 -22.29 26.80
C VAL A 24 -6.70 -22.65 25.35
N ILE A 25 -7.68 -23.16 24.60
CA ILE A 25 -7.48 -23.55 23.20
C ILE A 25 -7.09 -22.33 22.35
N VAL A 26 -7.86 -21.23 22.45
CA VAL A 26 -7.62 -20.02 21.67
C VAL A 26 -6.28 -19.37 22.02
N SER A 27 -5.94 -19.23 23.31
CA SER A 27 -4.66 -18.61 23.69
C SER A 27 -3.46 -19.48 23.31
N THR A 28 -3.57 -20.81 23.45
CA THR A 28 -2.49 -21.73 23.04
C THR A 28 -2.26 -21.64 21.54
N ALA A 29 -3.32 -21.68 20.73
CA ALA A 29 -3.20 -21.51 19.29
C ALA A 29 -2.59 -20.15 18.92
N ALA A 30 -3.09 -19.07 19.53
CA ALA A 30 -2.63 -17.72 19.23
C ALA A 30 -1.16 -17.48 19.59
N VAL A 31 -0.66 -18.03 20.71
CA VAL A 31 0.73 -17.84 21.13
C VAL A 31 1.68 -18.78 20.40
N ALA A 32 1.29 -20.04 20.19
CA ALA A 32 2.16 -21.03 19.57
C ALA A 32 2.34 -20.79 18.06
N LEU A 33 1.29 -20.34 17.34
CA LEU A 33 1.36 -20.13 15.89
C LEU A 33 1.87 -18.74 15.50
N ARG A 34 1.85 -17.75 16.39
CA ARG A 34 2.21 -16.36 16.06
C ARG A 34 3.60 -16.23 15.40
N PRO A 35 4.68 -16.86 15.91
CA PRO A 35 6.00 -16.73 15.28
C PRO A 35 6.02 -17.30 13.85
N MET A 36 5.35 -18.42 13.62
CA MET A 36 5.24 -19.02 12.28
C MET A 36 4.39 -18.16 11.33
N GLN A 37 3.33 -17.53 11.84
CA GLN A 37 2.51 -16.60 11.06
C GLN A 37 3.31 -15.37 10.64
N GLN A 38 4.09 -14.80 11.56
CA GLN A 38 4.96 -13.64 11.29
C GLN A 38 6.01 -13.97 10.24
N LEU A 39 6.70 -15.12 10.38
CA LEU A 39 7.67 -15.57 9.39
C LEU A 39 7.04 -15.76 8.01
N ASN A 40 5.87 -16.40 7.94
CA ASN A 40 5.18 -16.60 6.67
C ASN A 40 4.68 -15.28 6.06
N GLN A 41 4.25 -14.31 6.87
CA GLN A 41 3.85 -12.98 6.39
C GLN A 41 5.04 -12.20 5.84
N GLU A 42 6.21 -12.30 6.49
CA GLU A 42 7.43 -11.67 6.02
C GLU A 42 7.92 -12.29 4.71
N LEU A 43 7.93 -13.62 4.63
CA LEU A 43 8.26 -14.34 3.40
C LEU A 43 7.28 -14.01 2.27
N ASP A 44 5.99 -13.94 2.56
CA ASP A 44 4.97 -13.54 1.59
C ASP A 44 5.17 -12.09 1.13
N ARG A 45 5.49 -11.17 2.04
CA ARG A 45 5.84 -9.78 1.70
C ARG A 45 7.02 -9.72 0.74
N LYS A 46 8.15 -10.35 1.09
CA LYS A 46 9.36 -10.40 0.24
C LYS A 46 9.05 -11.05 -1.11
N THR A 47 8.30 -12.14 -1.11
CA THR A 47 7.85 -12.81 -2.33
C THR A 47 7.02 -11.87 -3.22
N ASN A 48 6.10 -11.11 -2.66
CA ASN A 48 5.29 -10.15 -3.43
C ASN A 48 6.12 -8.99 -3.98
N ILE A 49 7.12 -8.50 -3.24
CA ILE A 49 8.07 -7.49 -3.72
C ILE A 49 8.89 -8.03 -4.90
N LEU A 50 9.44 -9.24 -4.78
CA LEU A 50 10.17 -9.88 -5.89
C LEU A 50 9.26 -10.16 -7.10
N ASN A 51 8.00 -10.53 -6.88
CA ASN A 51 7.04 -10.76 -7.97
C ASN A 51 6.72 -9.46 -8.72
N VAL A 52 6.44 -8.37 -8.01
CA VAL A 52 6.12 -7.09 -8.65
C VAL A 52 7.34 -6.48 -9.37
N ALA A 53 8.54 -6.74 -8.87
CA ALA A 53 9.80 -6.38 -9.52
C ALA A 53 10.20 -7.32 -10.69
N LYS A 54 9.40 -8.36 -10.96
CA LYS A 54 9.68 -9.41 -11.97
C LYS A 54 10.96 -10.22 -11.73
N LEU A 55 11.39 -10.35 -10.48
CA LEU A 55 12.58 -11.10 -10.05
C LEU A 55 12.26 -12.47 -9.44
N TYR A 56 10.98 -12.76 -9.16
CA TYR A 56 10.59 -14.02 -8.53
C TYR A 56 10.56 -15.21 -9.49
N GLU A 57 11.25 -16.29 -9.13
CA GLU A 57 11.20 -17.59 -9.79
C GLU A 57 10.78 -18.71 -8.80
N PRO A 58 9.89 -19.64 -9.20
CA PRO A 58 9.48 -20.75 -8.34
C PRO A 58 10.66 -21.60 -7.86
N GLY A 59 10.81 -21.73 -6.54
CA GLY A 59 11.84 -22.55 -5.91
C GLY A 59 13.16 -21.83 -5.58
N MET A 60 13.23 -20.51 -5.82
CA MET A 60 14.34 -19.68 -5.35
C MET A 60 14.36 -19.55 -3.81
N ASP A 61 15.51 -19.20 -3.26
CA ASP A 61 15.61 -18.72 -1.89
C ASP A 61 15.22 -17.23 -1.87
N VAL A 62 13.98 -16.96 -1.44
CA VAL A 62 13.41 -15.61 -1.40
C VAL A 62 14.20 -14.69 -0.49
N GLU A 63 14.75 -15.20 0.62
CA GLU A 63 15.48 -14.40 1.60
C GLU A 63 16.82 -13.95 1.03
N GLU A 64 17.56 -14.90 0.44
CA GLU A 64 18.85 -14.65 -0.19
C GLU A 64 18.71 -13.61 -1.31
N VAL A 65 17.83 -13.85 -2.27
CA VAL A 65 17.67 -12.94 -3.42
C VAL A 65 17.13 -11.58 -3.00
N PHE A 66 16.21 -11.53 -2.03
CA PHE A 66 15.76 -10.24 -1.50
C PHE A 66 16.93 -9.46 -0.90
N SER A 67 17.80 -10.10 -0.12
CA SER A 67 18.95 -9.43 0.49
C SER A 67 20.02 -8.98 -0.50
N GLU A 68 20.13 -9.64 -1.65
CA GLU A 68 21.12 -9.32 -2.69
C GLU A 68 20.64 -8.25 -3.66
N GLU A 69 19.37 -8.32 -4.08
CA GLU A 69 18.82 -7.49 -5.16
C GLU A 69 18.02 -6.29 -4.67
N ILE A 70 17.49 -6.33 -3.43
CA ILE A 70 16.59 -5.31 -2.90
C ILE A 70 17.29 -4.45 -1.85
N THR A 71 17.27 -3.13 -2.07
CA THR A 71 17.71 -2.13 -1.09
C THR A 71 16.50 -1.41 -0.52
N ALA A 72 16.20 -1.61 0.76
CA ALA A 72 15.09 -0.92 1.42
C ALA A 72 15.53 0.46 1.96
N ARG A 73 14.65 1.46 1.84
CA ARG A 73 14.84 2.82 2.37
C ARG A 73 13.57 3.39 2.94
N VAL A 74 13.70 4.19 4.00
CA VAL A 74 12.58 4.93 4.58
C VAL A 74 12.53 6.31 3.97
N VAL A 75 11.36 6.69 3.46
CA VAL A 75 11.09 7.96 2.80
C VAL A 75 10.11 8.76 3.64
N ASP A 76 10.39 10.04 3.83
CA ASP A 76 9.44 11.03 4.34
C ASP A 76 8.42 11.37 3.25
N LEU A 77 7.13 11.14 3.51
CA LEU A 77 6.07 11.32 2.50
C LEU A 77 5.74 12.79 2.22
N ASP A 78 6.18 13.74 3.04
CA ASP A 78 5.93 15.16 2.80
C ASP A 78 7.02 15.76 1.91
N THR A 79 8.28 15.34 2.11
CA THR A 79 9.44 15.90 1.39
C THR A 79 9.97 14.98 0.29
N GLY A 80 9.63 13.70 0.33
CA GLY A 80 10.24 12.66 -0.48
C GLY A 80 11.70 12.37 -0.15
N GLU A 81 12.28 12.91 0.93
CA GLU A 81 13.67 12.64 1.33
C GLU A 81 13.82 11.29 2.03
N TYR A 82 15.01 10.68 1.91
CA TYR A 82 15.34 9.54 2.74
C TYR A 82 15.55 9.95 4.19
N SER A 83 15.11 9.11 5.12
CA SER A 83 15.25 9.31 6.56
C SER A 83 16.03 8.17 7.20
N ASP A 84 17.06 8.52 7.96
CA ASP A 84 17.83 7.60 8.81
C ASP A 84 17.19 7.41 10.21
N GLU A 85 16.01 7.99 10.47
CA GLU A 85 15.36 7.89 11.78
C GLU A 85 14.85 6.47 12.08
N PHE A 86 14.49 5.73 11.04
CA PHE A 86 13.90 4.40 11.15
C PHE A 86 14.71 3.38 10.36
N ASP A 87 14.84 2.18 10.93
CA ASP A 87 15.44 1.05 10.25
C ASP A 87 14.42 0.44 9.27
N PRO A 88 14.68 0.44 7.95
CA PRO A 88 13.74 -0.02 6.94
C PRO A 88 13.35 -1.50 7.09
N ASP A 89 14.20 -2.33 7.72
CA ASP A 89 13.92 -3.77 7.90
C ASP A 89 12.90 -4.01 9.01
N THR A 90 12.84 -3.12 10.01
CA THR A 90 12.00 -3.29 11.21
C THR A 90 10.85 -2.31 11.30
N TYR A 91 10.88 -1.23 10.53
CA TYR A 91 9.83 -0.21 10.51
C TYR A 91 8.56 -0.73 9.83
N ASP A 92 7.42 -0.57 10.50
CA ASP A 92 6.10 -0.92 9.99
C ASP A 92 5.28 0.35 9.76
N SER A 93 5.28 0.82 8.51
CA SER A 93 4.55 2.01 8.07
C SER A 93 3.03 1.90 8.33
N PHE A 94 2.48 0.69 8.30
CA PHE A 94 1.04 0.49 8.50
C PHE A 94 0.64 0.62 9.97
N GLU A 95 1.44 0.09 10.89
CA GLU A 95 1.21 0.34 12.32
C GLU A 95 1.53 1.80 12.69
N ALA A 96 2.54 2.42 12.05
CA ALA A 96 2.88 3.83 12.25
C ALA A 96 1.72 4.79 11.91
N ALA A 97 0.90 4.47 10.91
CA ALA A 97 -0.28 5.27 10.56
C ALA A 97 -1.34 5.33 11.69
N ARG A 98 -1.37 4.31 12.55
CA ARG A 98 -2.32 4.23 13.68
C ARG A 98 -1.86 5.01 14.90
N ASP A 99 -0.57 5.29 15.01
CA ASP A 99 -0.02 6.11 16.08
C ASP A 99 -0.22 7.61 15.75
N PRO A 100 -0.80 8.41 16.66
CA PRO A 100 -0.89 9.85 16.51
C PRO A 100 0.45 10.58 16.32
N ALA A 101 1.57 10.00 16.76
CA ALA A 101 2.89 10.62 16.68
C ALA A 101 3.60 10.41 15.33
N SER A 102 3.30 9.32 14.62
CA SER A 102 3.99 8.93 13.36
C SER A 102 3.07 8.93 12.13
N GLY A 103 1.88 9.51 12.25
CA GLY A 103 0.96 9.66 11.12
C GLY A 103 0.05 10.86 11.24
N ARG A 104 -0.57 11.24 10.13
CA ARG A 104 -1.51 12.35 9.99
C ARG A 104 -2.93 11.84 9.71
N THR A 105 -3.92 12.67 10.05
CA THR A 105 -5.33 12.40 9.76
C THR A 105 -5.67 12.97 8.39
N LEU A 106 -6.30 12.17 7.54
CA LEU A 106 -6.87 12.61 6.28
C LEU A 106 -8.35 12.96 6.50
N SER A 107 -8.85 14.01 5.85
CA SER A 107 -10.25 14.41 5.98
C SER A 107 -10.81 15.00 4.69
N GLY A 108 -12.12 14.81 4.48
CA GLY A 108 -12.82 15.36 3.33
C GLY A 108 -12.19 14.92 2.02
N ASP A 109 -11.81 15.91 1.20
CA ASP A 109 -11.29 15.70 -0.14
C ASP A 109 -9.86 15.14 -0.17
N GLN A 110 -9.15 15.09 0.97
CA GLN A 110 -7.82 14.46 1.07
C GLN A 110 -7.89 12.93 1.27
N ASP A 111 -9.00 12.40 1.81
CA ASP A 111 -9.15 10.97 2.08
C ASP A 111 -9.79 10.21 0.90
N ILE A 112 -9.34 10.48 -0.32
CA ILE A 112 -9.92 9.86 -1.54
C ILE A 112 -9.77 8.34 -1.54
N ALA A 113 -8.69 7.82 -0.94
CA ALA A 113 -8.39 6.41 -0.82
C ALA A 113 -9.06 5.72 0.39
N GLY A 114 -9.79 6.45 1.23
CA GLY A 114 -10.53 5.89 2.37
C GLY A 114 -9.64 5.27 3.46
N LEU A 115 -8.48 5.89 3.72
CA LEU A 115 -7.51 5.45 4.71
C LEU A 115 -7.79 6.03 6.10
N SER A 116 -8.43 7.20 6.17
CA SER A 116 -8.63 8.04 7.37
C SER A 116 -7.34 8.54 8.03
N ARG A 117 -6.27 7.75 8.02
CA ARG A 117 -4.93 8.12 8.49
C ARG A 117 -3.86 7.54 7.58
N VAL A 118 -2.78 8.29 7.43
CA VAL A 118 -1.57 7.89 6.71
C VAL A 118 -0.35 8.15 7.60
N GLU A 119 0.65 7.32 7.48
CA GLU A 119 1.97 7.48 8.07
C GLU A 119 2.67 8.72 7.52
N ASN A 120 3.65 9.26 8.25
CA ASN A 120 4.52 10.32 7.73
C ASN A 120 5.73 9.73 6.98
N TYR A 121 6.15 8.52 7.33
CA TYR A 121 7.28 7.83 6.71
C TYR A 121 6.85 6.48 6.16
N ALA A 122 7.33 6.12 4.97
CA ALA A 122 7.06 4.83 4.33
C ALA A 122 8.34 4.15 3.85
N THR A 123 8.39 2.82 3.95
CA THR A 123 9.51 2.03 3.39
C THR A 123 9.28 1.74 1.91
N VAL A 124 10.22 2.18 1.07
CA VAL A 124 10.31 1.84 -0.37
C VAL A 124 11.42 0.82 -0.59
N TYR A 125 11.36 0.12 -1.73
CA TYR A 125 12.33 -0.92 -2.08
C TYR A 125 12.92 -0.65 -3.46
N LEU A 126 14.24 -0.59 -3.53
CA LEU A 126 15.00 -0.20 -4.72
C LEU A 126 15.70 -1.42 -5.30
N ILE A 127 15.73 -1.51 -6.63
CA ILE A 127 16.42 -2.54 -7.40
C ILE A 127 17.47 -1.87 -8.27
N GLY A 128 18.66 -2.45 -8.38
CA GLY A 128 19.73 -1.94 -9.25
C GLY A 128 20.62 -0.83 -8.64
N GLY A 129 20.29 -0.33 -7.45
CA GLY A 129 21.10 0.66 -6.73
C GLY A 129 20.25 1.62 -5.92
N GLU A 130 20.89 2.39 -5.04
CA GLU A 130 20.21 3.43 -4.25
C GLU A 130 20.10 4.76 -5.01
N ASP A 131 21.20 5.20 -5.63
CA ASP A 131 21.28 6.52 -6.27
C ASP A 131 20.64 6.56 -7.67
N ASP A 132 20.67 5.43 -8.38
CA ASP A 132 20.15 5.26 -9.75
C ASP A 132 19.44 3.90 -9.84
N PRO A 133 18.28 3.74 -9.15
CA PRO A 133 17.56 2.49 -9.14
C PRO A 133 17.03 2.17 -10.54
N GLU A 134 17.15 0.91 -10.97
CA GLU A 134 16.48 0.42 -12.18
C GLU A 134 14.96 0.35 -11.97
N GLN A 135 14.53 0.04 -10.75
CA GLN A 135 13.13 -0.01 -10.36
C GLN A 135 12.93 0.44 -8.91
N ILE A 136 11.76 1.00 -8.65
CA ILE A 136 11.30 1.47 -7.35
C ILE A 136 9.97 0.78 -7.04
N VAL A 137 9.91 0.04 -5.94
CA VAL A 137 8.69 -0.62 -5.47
C VAL A 137 8.11 0.14 -4.29
N LEU A 138 6.86 0.56 -4.46
CA LEU A 138 6.10 1.37 -3.53
C LEU A 138 5.00 0.53 -2.86
N PRO A 139 4.90 0.49 -1.52
CA PRO A 139 3.75 -0.08 -0.84
C PRO A 139 2.53 0.84 -1.03
N ILE A 140 1.43 0.31 -1.54
CA ILE A 140 0.18 1.06 -1.74
C ILE A 140 -0.97 0.39 -1.00
N ARG A 141 -1.93 1.19 -0.55
CA ARG A 141 -3.17 0.69 0.06
C ARG A 141 -4.36 1.62 -0.13
N GLY A 142 -5.56 1.07 -0.14
CA GLY A 142 -6.77 1.86 -0.33
C GLY A 142 -8.03 1.04 -0.15
N GLN A 143 -9.13 1.73 0.12
CA GLN A 143 -10.43 1.11 0.36
C GLN A 143 -11.02 0.56 -0.96
N GLY A 144 -11.21 -0.76 -1.02
CA GLY A 144 -12.03 -1.41 -2.04
C GLY A 144 -13.52 -1.38 -1.68
N LEU A 145 -14.30 -2.33 -2.20
CA LEU A 145 -15.72 -2.42 -1.82
C LEU A 145 -15.90 -2.97 -0.39
N TRP A 146 -15.21 -4.06 -0.07
CA TRP A 146 -15.45 -4.81 1.18
C TRP A 146 -14.43 -4.53 2.27
N GLY A 147 -13.30 -3.92 1.94
CA GLY A 147 -12.25 -3.61 2.90
C GLY A 147 -11.02 -2.98 2.27
N LEU A 148 -10.02 -2.75 3.11
CA LEU A 148 -8.72 -2.26 2.69
C LEU A 148 -8.04 -3.28 1.77
N MET A 149 -7.53 -2.79 0.65
CA MET A 149 -6.66 -3.52 -0.27
C MET A 149 -5.23 -3.03 -0.03
N ARG A 150 -4.27 -3.95 0.00
CA ARG A 150 -2.85 -3.66 0.16
C ARG A 150 -2.07 -4.34 -0.94
N GLY A 151 -1.11 -3.61 -1.50
CA GLY A 151 -0.35 -4.05 -2.64
C GLY A 151 1.00 -3.37 -2.75
N PHE A 152 1.66 -3.69 -3.85
CA PHE A 152 2.87 -3.04 -4.29
C PHE A 152 2.70 -2.56 -5.74
N LEU A 153 3.26 -1.40 -6.03
CA LEU A 153 3.43 -0.86 -7.36
C LEU A 153 4.92 -0.80 -7.65
N ALA A 154 5.37 -1.43 -8.74
CA ALA A 154 6.73 -1.27 -9.24
C ALA A 154 6.73 -0.24 -10.36
N VAL A 155 7.64 0.72 -10.26
CA VAL A 155 7.88 1.79 -11.24
C VAL A 155 9.33 1.67 -11.71
N GLU A 156 9.62 2.00 -12.95
CA GLU A 156 11.00 2.09 -13.44
C GLU A 156 11.76 3.21 -12.72
N GLY A 157 13.09 3.20 -12.86
CA GLY A 157 13.99 4.24 -12.35
C GLY A 157 13.71 5.65 -12.87
N ASP A 158 12.81 5.82 -13.85
CA ASP A 158 12.36 7.12 -14.33
C ASP A 158 11.28 7.76 -13.44
N GLY A 159 10.79 7.05 -12.42
CA GLY A 159 9.75 7.53 -11.50
C GLY A 159 8.37 7.74 -12.13
N ASN A 160 8.12 7.26 -13.35
CA ASN A 160 6.87 7.47 -14.07
C ASN A 160 6.32 6.20 -14.76
N THR A 161 7.17 5.31 -15.26
CA THR A 161 6.74 4.12 -16.00
C THR A 161 6.42 2.97 -15.07
N ILE A 162 5.20 2.46 -15.13
CA ILE A 162 4.76 1.32 -14.32
C ILE A 162 5.34 0.02 -14.91
N VAL A 163 6.05 -0.73 -14.07
CA VAL A 163 6.54 -2.08 -14.38
C VAL A 163 5.43 -3.10 -14.16
N SER A 164 4.84 -3.09 -12.97
CA SER A 164 3.70 -3.95 -12.62
C SER A 164 3.03 -3.53 -11.30
N ILE A 165 1.88 -4.14 -11.00
CA ILE A 165 1.14 -3.95 -9.75
C ILE A 165 0.67 -5.31 -9.21
N THR A 166 0.70 -5.47 -7.89
CA THR A 166 0.15 -6.66 -7.24
C THR A 166 -0.52 -6.35 -5.90
N TYR A 167 -1.52 -7.14 -5.53
CA TYR A 167 -2.20 -7.06 -4.24
C TYR A 167 -1.94 -8.34 -3.45
N TYR A 168 -1.47 -8.21 -2.21
CA TYR A 168 -1.19 -9.33 -1.32
C TYR A 168 -2.27 -9.52 -0.24
N GLU A 169 -3.07 -8.48 0.01
CA GLU A 169 -4.15 -8.53 0.99
C GLU A 169 -5.37 -7.77 0.47
N HIS A 170 -6.52 -8.44 0.37
CA HIS A 170 -7.81 -7.81 0.10
C HIS A 170 -8.96 -8.74 0.53
N SER A 171 -10.17 -8.20 0.64
CA SER A 171 -11.40 -8.96 0.94
C SER A 171 -12.42 -8.92 -0.20
N GLU A 172 -11.99 -8.51 -1.40
CA GLU A 172 -12.87 -8.40 -2.56
C GLU A 172 -13.46 -9.76 -3.01
N THR A 173 -14.62 -9.71 -3.68
CA THR A 173 -15.35 -10.91 -4.08
C THR A 173 -14.63 -11.66 -5.22
N PRO A 174 -14.35 -12.98 -5.09
CA PRO A 174 -13.80 -13.80 -6.18
C PRO A 174 -14.61 -13.74 -7.47
N GLY A 175 -13.94 -13.53 -8.60
CA GLY A 175 -14.58 -13.38 -9.92
C GLY A 175 -15.21 -12.00 -10.18
N LEU A 176 -15.06 -11.06 -9.26
CA LEU A 176 -15.47 -9.65 -9.41
C LEU A 176 -14.28 -8.74 -9.03
N GLY A 177 -14.26 -8.20 -7.82
CA GLY A 177 -13.20 -7.30 -7.37
C GLY A 177 -11.87 -8.01 -7.13
N ALA A 178 -11.87 -9.29 -6.77
CA ALA A 178 -10.63 -10.06 -6.61
C ALA A 178 -9.86 -10.26 -7.94
N GLU A 179 -10.46 -9.87 -9.07
CA GLU A 179 -9.78 -9.86 -10.36
C GLU A 179 -8.63 -8.83 -10.42
N VAL A 180 -8.43 -7.99 -9.38
CA VAL A 180 -7.20 -7.21 -9.19
C VAL A 180 -5.92 -8.08 -9.20
N ASN A 181 -6.02 -9.37 -8.86
CA ASN A 181 -4.91 -10.33 -8.95
C ASN A 181 -5.00 -11.25 -10.19
N ASN A 182 -5.87 -10.94 -11.16
CA ASN A 182 -5.89 -11.68 -12.41
C ASN A 182 -4.63 -11.33 -13.23
N PRO A 183 -3.79 -12.31 -13.62
CA PRO A 183 -2.57 -12.04 -14.39
C PRO A 183 -2.82 -11.30 -15.70
N ARG A 184 -3.99 -11.50 -16.33
CA ARG A 184 -4.36 -10.78 -17.56
C ARG A 184 -4.64 -9.31 -17.32
N TRP A 185 -5.18 -8.97 -16.16
CA TRP A 185 -5.43 -7.59 -15.78
C TRP A 185 -4.14 -6.91 -15.31
N GLN A 186 -3.33 -7.60 -14.48
CA GLN A 186 -2.03 -7.09 -14.05
C GLN A 186 -1.07 -6.82 -15.23
N ALA A 187 -1.12 -7.63 -16.29
CA ALA A 187 -0.32 -7.41 -17.49
C ALA A 187 -0.67 -6.12 -18.28
N GLN A 188 -1.81 -5.48 -18.01
CA GLN A 188 -2.18 -4.22 -18.67
C GLN A 188 -1.42 -3.02 -18.12
N TRP A 189 -0.79 -3.16 -16.95
CA TRP A 189 -0.10 -2.07 -16.25
C TRP A 189 1.32 -1.84 -16.75
N GLU A 190 1.93 -2.84 -17.38
CA GLU A 190 3.29 -2.74 -17.90
C GLU A 190 3.39 -1.65 -18.98
N GLY A 191 4.30 -0.70 -18.76
CA GLY A 191 4.56 0.41 -19.67
C GLY A 191 3.56 1.56 -19.57
N LYS A 192 2.59 1.51 -18.64
CA LYS A 192 1.69 2.64 -18.37
C LYS A 192 2.45 3.77 -17.69
N LYS A 193 1.99 5.00 -17.88
CA LYS A 193 2.57 6.19 -17.25
C LYS A 193 1.69 6.68 -16.11
N ILE A 194 2.32 7.28 -15.11
CA ILE A 194 1.63 7.86 -13.95
C ILE A 194 1.25 9.32 -14.22
N TYR A 195 2.17 10.12 -14.76
CA TYR A 195 2.07 11.57 -14.94
C TYR A 195 2.27 11.93 -16.40
N ASP A 196 1.58 12.98 -16.90
CA ASP A 196 1.63 13.37 -18.32
C ASP A 196 2.79 14.30 -18.67
N GLU A 197 3.13 15.21 -17.76
CA GLU A 197 4.11 16.27 -17.95
C GLU A 197 5.26 16.14 -16.93
N GLU A 198 6.45 16.58 -17.35
CA GLU A 198 7.61 16.66 -16.46
C GLU A 198 7.33 17.65 -15.33
N GLY A 199 7.52 17.21 -14.08
CA GLY A 199 7.28 18.02 -12.88
C GLY A 199 5.86 17.90 -12.30
N ASP A 200 4.91 17.24 -12.97
CA ASP A 200 3.55 17.10 -12.43
C ASP A 200 3.51 16.15 -11.22
N LEU A 201 2.76 16.53 -10.21
CA LEU A 201 2.47 15.73 -9.01
C LEU A 201 1.03 15.24 -8.99
N SER A 202 0.27 15.47 -10.08
CA SER A 202 -1.09 14.99 -10.27
C SER A 202 -1.06 13.73 -11.13
N PRO A 203 -1.33 12.54 -10.58
CA PRO A 203 -1.33 11.32 -11.37
C PRO A 203 -2.51 11.32 -12.36
N GLU A 204 -2.24 11.04 -13.63
CA GLU A 204 -3.25 10.83 -14.68
C GLU A 204 -3.68 9.36 -14.77
N ILE A 205 -2.91 8.43 -14.19
CA ILE A 205 -3.21 6.99 -14.23
C ILE A 205 -4.55 6.65 -13.56
N HIS A 206 -5.45 5.99 -14.30
CA HIS A 206 -6.77 5.60 -13.79
C HIS A 206 -7.39 4.41 -14.52
N LEU A 207 -8.41 3.79 -13.89
CA LEU A 207 -9.19 2.74 -14.52
C LEU A 207 -10.39 3.31 -15.29
N THR A 208 -10.56 2.87 -16.54
CA THR A 208 -11.63 3.32 -17.44
C THR A 208 -12.60 2.20 -17.82
N LYS A 209 -13.86 2.54 -18.06
CA LYS A 209 -14.87 1.58 -18.52
C LYS A 209 -14.92 1.52 -20.03
N GLY A 210 -14.90 0.32 -20.58
CA GLY A 210 -15.12 0.09 -22.02
C GLY A 210 -13.84 -0.04 -22.84
N GLY A 211 -12.67 -0.06 -22.19
CA GLY A 211 -11.38 -0.26 -22.83
C GLY A 211 -10.45 0.93 -22.61
N ALA A 212 -9.24 0.68 -22.13
CA ALA A 212 -8.17 1.67 -22.10
C ALA A 212 -7.78 2.13 -23.52
N SER A 213 -7.61 3.43 -23.69
CA SER A 213 -7.36 4.07 -24.99
C SER A 213 -5.99 4.74 -25.10
N ASP A 214 -5.31 5.00 -23.99
CA ASP A 214 -4.00 5.64 -23.93
C ASP A 214 -3.05 4.99 -22.89
N GLU A 215 -1.95 5.68 -22.57
CA GLU A 215 -0.91 5.23 -21.65
C GLU A 215 -1.21 5.48 -20.16
N TYR A 216 -2.25 6.26 -19.84
CA TYR A 216 -2.71 6.57 -18.48
C TYR A 216 -3.98 5.78 -18.11
N GLU A 217 -4.58 5.07 -19.06
CA GLU A 217 -5.78 4.27 -18.80
C GLU A 217 -5.47 2.77 -18.63
N VAL A 218 -6.15 2.13 -17.69
CA VAL A 218 -6.22 0.65 -17.54
C VAL A 218 -7.68 0.20 -17.55
N ASP A 219 -7.98 -1.00 -18.05
CA ASP A 219 -9.36 -1.49 -18.05
C ASP A 219 -9.91 -1.61 -16.63
N ALA A 220 -11.10 -1.06 -16.40
CA ALA A 220 -11.86 -1.31 -15.19
C ALA A 220 -12.32 -2.77 -15.09
N LEU A 221 -12.30 -3.31 -13.88
CA LEU A 221 -12.80 -4.67 -13.60
C LEU A 221 -14.29 -4.81 -13.96
N SER A 222 -14.58 -5.78 -14.81
CA SER A 222 -15.94 -6.05 -15.28
C SER A 222 -16.84 -6.48 -14.12
N GLY A 223 -17.97 -5.79 -13.93
CA GLY A 223 -18.91 -6.06 -12.84
C GLY A 223 -18.44 -5.62 -11.45
N ALA A 224 -17.25 -5.00 -11.33
CA ALA A 224 -16.65 -4.60 -10.05
C ALA A 224 -16.25 -3.11 -10.04
N THR A 225 -17.16 -2.23 -10.48
CA THR A 225 -16.90 -0.77 -10.56
C THR A 225 -16.41 -0.17 -9.24
N LEU A 226 -16.95 -0.59 -8.09
CA LEU A 226 -16.55 -0.02 -6.80
C LEU A 226 -15.11 -0.40 -6.44
N THR A 227 -14.70 -1.63 -6.73
CA THR A 227 -13.30 -2.04 -6.62
C THR A 227 -12.41 -1.26 -7.57
N SER A 228 -12.83 -1.10 -8.83
CA SER A 228 -12.07 -0.31 -9.82
C SER A 228 -11.88 1.14 -9.37
N ASN A 229 -12.93 1.78 -8.85
CA ASN A 229 -12.84 3.13 -8.31
C ASN A 229 -11.89 3.16 -7.10
N GLY A 230 -11.93 2.15 -6.23
CA GLY A 230 -10.99 2.02 -5.12
C GLY A 230 -9.53 1.93 -5.57
N VAL A 231 -9.26 1.20 -6.66
CA VAL A 231 -7.92 1.15 -7.28
C VAL A 231 -7.51 2.52 -7.83
N THR A 232 -8.36 3.18 -8.61
CA THR A 232 -8.09 4.54 -9.11
C THR A 232 -7.77 5.47 -7.94
N ASN A 233 -8.67 5.58 -6.95
CA ASN A 233 -8.49 6.49 -5.83
C ASN A 233 -7.23 6.21 -5.01
N MET A 234 -6.87 4.93 -4.84
CA MET A 234 -5.64 4.53 -4.17
C MET A 234 -4.41 5.04 -4.90
N LEU A 235 -4.32 4.83 -6.21
CA LEU A 235 -3.18 5.33 -7.00
C LEU A 235 -3.16 6.85 -7.04
N GLN A 236 -4.33 7.47 -7.19
CA GLN A 236 -4.49 8.92 -7.17
C GLN A 236 -4.00 9.55 -5.85
N PHE A 237 -4.15 8.85 -4.73
CA PHE A 237 -3.62 9.31 -3.44
C PHE A 237 -2.12 9.03 -3.30
N TRP A 238 -1.69 7.78 -3.50
CA TRP A 238 -0.29 7.40 -3.22
C TRP A 238 0.70 8.02 -4.18
N LEU A 239 0.26 8.42 -5.37
CA LEU A 239 1.09 9.04 -6.40
C LEU A 239 0.86 10.55 -6.49
N SER A 240 0.13 11.17 -5.54
CA SER A 240 0.01 12.63 -5.50
C SER A 240 1.10 13.28 -4.65
N GLU A 241 1.08 14.62 -4.63
CA GLU A 241 1.86 15.45 -3.69
C GLU A 241 1.68 15.07 -2.21
N GLU A 242 0.57 14.42 -1.86
CA GLU A 242 0.26 14.02 -0.48
C GLU A 242 0.98 12.73 -0.05
N ALA A 243 1.76 12.08 -0.93
CA ALA A 243 2.45 10.82 -0.64
C ALA A 243 3.75 10.61 -1.43
N PHE A 244 3.82 9.67 -2.39
CA PHE A 244 5.07 9.36 -3.10
C PHE A 244 5.36 10.29 -4.27
N GLY A 245 4.46 11.22 -4.61
CA GLY A 245 4.69 12.19 -5.69
C GLY A 245 6.02 12.93 -5.57
N PRO A 246 6.31 13.61 -4.44
CA PRO A 246 7.58 14.32 -4.24
C PRO A 246 8.81 13.42 -4.32
N TYR A 247 8.69 12.17 -3.83
CA TYR A 247 9.76 11.18 -3.92
C TYR A 247 10.05 10.77 -5.36
N LEU A 248 9.01 10.41 -6.11
CA LEU A 248 9.14 10.00 -7.51
C LEU A 248 9.61 11.14 -8.41
N ALA A 249 9.27 12.39 -8.08
CA ALA A 249 9.68 13.57 -8.83
C ALA A 249 11.20 13.74 -8.92
N LYS A 250 11.96 13.23 -7.94
CA LYS A 250 13.43 13.29 -7.90
C LYS A 250 14.10 12.46 -9.01
N PHE A 251 13.42 11.41 -9.46
CA PHE A 251 13.90 10.52 -10.51
C PHE A 251 13.46 10.98 -11.91
N ARG A 252 12.44 11.84 -11.99
CA ARG A 252 11.99 12.45 -13.23
C ARG A 252 12.91 13.63 -13.54
N SER A 253 13.65 13.56 -14.64
CA SER A 253 14.54 14.63 -15.09
C SER A 253 13.79 15.97 -15.19
N GLY A 254 14.18 16.98 -14.41
CA GLY A 254 13.60 18.33 -14.47
C GLY A 254 13.07 18.90 -13.16
N THR A 255 13.01 18.11 -12.07
CA THR A 255 12.63 18.62 -10.74
C THR A 255 13.88 18.90 -9.91
N GLU A 256 14.39 20.14 -9.92
CA GLU A 256 15.31 20.58 -8.86
C GLU A 256 14.48 20.76 -7.56
N PRO A 257 14.95 20.30 -6.40
CA PRO A 257 14.18 20.31 -5.15
C PRO A 257 13.88 21.71 -4.57
N GLU A 258 14.16 22.80 -5.28
CA GLU A 258 13.92 24.18 -4.83
C GLU A 258 12.51 24.72 -5.17
N ASP A 259 11.75 24.10 -6.08
CA ASP A 259 10.46 24.66 -6.54
C ASP A 259 9.27 24.39 -5.59
N ALA A 260 9.47 23.69 -4.47
CA ALA A 260 8.44 23.42 -3.47
C ALA A 260 8.36 24.47 -2.33
N GLU A 261 9.29 25.45 -2.29
CA GLU A 261 9.38 26.46 -1.23
C GLU A 261 9.08 27.91 -1.68
N GLU A 262 8.12 28.18 -2.57
CA GLU A 262 7.60 29.56 -2.69
C GLU A 262 6.07 29.59 -2.90
N THR A 263 5.33 29.40 -1.81
CA THR A 263 4.04 30.08 -1.63
C THR A 263 4.05 30.90 -0.34
N ASP A 264 5.08 31.73 -0.17
CA ASP A 264 5.01 32.80 0.82
C ASP A 264 4.08 33.90 0.29
N THR A 265 2.97 34.08 0.99
CA THR A 265 1.93 35.04 0.65
C THR A 265 2.43 36.44 0.99
N ASP A 266 2.99 37.12 0.00
CA ASP A 266 3.24 38.57 0.06
C ASP A 266 1.89 39.31 0.12
N PHE A 267 1.45 39.60 1.35
CA PHE A 267 0.49 40.66 1.59
C PHE A 267 1.24 41.99 1.62
N GLU A 268 1.52 42.53 0.43
CA GLU A 268 1.91 43.93 0.31
C GLU A 268 0.73 44.85 0.67
N ASP A 269 1.03 45.78 1.56
CA ASP A 269 0.21 46.91 1.97
C ASP A 269 -0.39 47.68 0.78
N VAL A 270 -1.71 47.85 0.78
CA VAL A 270 -2.38 48.88 -0.02
C VAL A 270 -2.74 50.05 0.90
N GLU A 271 -1.85 51.03 0.95
CA GLU A 271 -2.21 52.39 1.39
C GLU A 271 -3.13 53.06 0.36
N GLY A 272 -4.22 53.67 0.84
CA GLY A 272 -4.67 54.96 0.31
C GLY A 272 -6.15 55.12 -0.07
N ALA A 273 -6.98 55.56 0.89
CA ALA A 273 -7.93 56.68 0.76
C ALA A 273 -8.60 57.00 2.12
#